data_AF-A0A958DWA6-F1
#
_entry.id   AF-A0A958DWA6-F1
#
_cell.length_a   1.000
_cell.length_b   1.000
_cell.length_c   1.000
_cell.angle_alpha   90.00
_cell.angle_beta   90.00
_cell.angle_gamma   90.00
#
_symmetry.space_group_name_H-M   'P 1'
#
loop_
_entity.id
_entity.type
_entity.pdbx_description
1 polymer ?
#
loop_
_entity_poly.entity_id
_entity_poly.type
_entity_poly.pdbx_seq_one_letter_code
_entity_poly.pdbx_strand_id
1 'polypeptide(L)'
;LVKGNLANANSVLNEGLSMSGNREEIFSGLAFTRNGMKNFTVSNQFADSLLSAKPNWSFSNGLPLTVLSVYTLKSINYFLLGNFTDSLIWIQKVDGSFNPDISTTEGMTALAQKIESESFELTGIFAQ
;
A
#
# COMPACT_ATOMS: atom_id res chain seq x y z
N LEU A 1 0.89 -20.17 -6.92
CA LEU A 1 0.09 -19.62 -8.05
C LEU A 1 0.25 -18.10 -8.26
N VAL A 2 0.94 -17.34 -7.41
CA VAL A 2 0.86 -15.85 -7.42
C VAL A 2 1.89 -15.13 -8.33
N LYS A 3 3.09 -15.68 -8.57
CA LYS A 3 4.15 -14.95 -9.32
C LYS A 3 3.84 -14.73 -10.81
N GLY A 4 3.15 -15.68 -11.47
CA GLY A 4 2.79 -15.56 -12.89
C GLY A 4 1.73 -14.48 -13.15
N ASN A 5 0.85 -14.23 -12.18
CA ASN A 5 -0.19 -13.22 -12.28
C ASN A 5 0.37 -11.80 -12.11
N LEU A 6 1.30 -11.59 -11.17
CA LEU A 6 1.84 -10.25 -10.89
C LEU A 6 2.64 -9.64 -12.04
N ALA A 7 3.42 -10.45 -12.77
CA ALA A 7 4.18 -9.96 -13.94
C ALA A 7 3.24 -9.53 -15.08
N ASN A 8 2.18 -10.32 -15.33
CA ASN A 8 1.17 -9.99 -16.33
C ASN A 8 0.37 -8.75 -15.92
N ALA A 9 -0.10 -8.69 -14.67
CA ALA A 9 -0.79 -7.52 -14.12
C ALA A 9 0.06 -6.26 -14.24
N ASN A 10 1.35 -6.35 -13.92
CA ASN A 10 2.27 -5.24 -14.11
C ASN A 10 2.36 -4.82 -15.59
N SER A 11 2.46 -5.74 -16.55
CA SER A 11 2.50 -5.38 -17.98
C SER A 11 1.24 -4.63 -18.39
N VAL A 12 0.07 -5.22 -18.13
CA VAL A 12 -1.24 -4.67 -18.51
C VAL A 12 -1.46 -3.30 -17.88
N LEU A 13 -1.09 -3.11 -16.61
CA LEU A 13 -1.24 -1.82 -15.94
C LEU A 13 -0.28 -0.75 -16.51
N ASN A 14 0.96 -1.12 -16.87
CA ASN A 14 1.89 -0.17 -17.51
C ASN A 14 1.42 0.21 -18.92
N GLU A 15 0.83 -0.71 -19.67
CA GLU A 15 0.18 -0.41 -20.96
C GLU A 15 -1.01 0.54 -20.74
N GLY A 16 -1.87 0.25 -19.77
CA GLY A 16 -3.03 1.08 -19.42
C GLY A 16 -2.67 2.53 -19.05
N LEU A 17 -1.52 2.75 -18.37
CA LEU A 17 -1.05 4.12 -18.03
C LEU A 17 -0.91 5.01 -19.27
N SER A 18 -0.57 4.43 -20.42
CA SER A 18 -0.38 5.14 -21.69
C SER A 18 -1.69 5.50 -22.40
N MET A 19 -2.84 4.93 -21.97
CA MET A 19 -4.11 4.99 -22.70
C MET A 19 -5.15 5.98 -22.14
N SER A 20 -4.77 6.83 -21.19
CA SER A 20 -5.48 8.04 -20.69
C SER A 20 -6.79 7.88 -19.87
N GLY A 21 -7.27 6.67 -19.56
CA GLY A 21 -8.41 6.46 -18.65
C GLY A 21 -8.01 5.99 -17.25
N ASN A 22 -8.69 6.48 -16.19
CA ASN A 22 -8.62 5.99 -14.79
C ASN A 22 -7.19 5.80 -14.25
N ARG A 23 -6.37 6.84 -14.38
CA ARG A 23 -4.95 6.79 -14.04
C ARG A 23 -4.72 6.53 -12.54
N GLU A 24 -5.62 6.99 -11.69
CA GLU A 24 -5.58 6.78 -10.25
C GLU A 24 -5.80 5.30 -9.88
N GLU A 25 -6.77 4.64 -10.49
CA GLU A 25 -6.97 3.19 -10.32
C GLU A 25 -5.76 2.41 -10.81
N ILE A 26 -5.16 2.82 -11.94
CA ILE A 26 -3.95 2.18 -12.45
C ILE A 26 -2.77 2.40 -11.48
N PHE A 27 -2.59 3.60 -10.93
CA PHE A 27 -1.58 3.87 -9.91
C PHE A 27 -1.78 3.00 -8.67
N SER A 28 -3.01 2.84 -8.18
CA SER A 28 -3.30 1.94 -7.07
C SER A 28 -2.91 0.49 -7.41
N GLY A 29 -3.31 0.00 -8.59
CA GLY A 29 -3.01 -1.35 -9.05
C GLY A 29 -1.51 -1.61 -9.14
N LEU A 30 -0.75 -0.64 -9.69
CA LEU A 30 0.70 -0.72 -9.77
C LEU A 30 1.34 -0.67 -8.38
N ALA A 31 0.85 0.16 -7.46
CA ALA A 31 1.36 0.20 -6.09
C ALA A 31 1.22 -1.18 -5.42
N PHE A 32 0.02 -1.78 -5.43
CA PHE A 32 -0.21 -3.11 -4.83
C PHE A 32 0.57 -4.22 -5.56
N THR A 33 0.59 -4.20 -6.89
CA THR A 33 1.32 -5.20 -7.69
C THR A 33 2.82 -5.14 -7.41
N ARG A 34 3.41 -3.94 -7.33
CA ARG A 34 4.84 -3.75 -7.05
C ARG A 34 5.21 -4.18 -5.63
N ASN A 35 4.34 -3.96 -4.64
CA ASN A 35 4.52 -4.52 -3.30
C ASN A 35 4.51 -6.06 -3.33
N GLY A 36 3.56 -6.68 -4.03
CA GLY A 36 3.51 -8.14 -4.20
C GLY A 36 4.75 -8.71 -4.90
N MET A 37 5.38 -7.93 -5.79
CA MET A 37 6.66 -8.25 -6.43
C MET A 37 7.89 -7.94 -5.55
N LYS A 38 7.69 -7.49 -4.31
CA LYS A 38 8.71 -7.03 -3.36
C LYS A 38 9.54 -5.82 -3.83
N ASN A 39 9.00 -5.04 -4.76
CA ASN A 39 9.59 -3.77 -5.18
C ASN A 39 8.94 -2.61 -4.40
N PHE A 40 9.28 -2.53 -3.12
CA PHE A 40 8.64 -1.62 -2.16
C PHE A 40 8.88 -0.14 -2.48
N THR A 41 10.08 0.22 -2.97
CA THR A 41 10.40 1.59 -3.37
C THR A 41 9.53 2.05 -4.54
N VAL A 42 9.42 1.23 -5.59
CA VAL A 42 8.58 1.59 -6.75
C VAL A 42 7.09 1.53 -6.39
N SER A 43 6.69 0.63 -5.49
CA SER A 43 5.34 0.62 -4.92
C SER A 43 5.01 1.96 -4.24
N ASN A 44 5.92 2.49 -3.41
CA ASN A 44 5.77 3.80 -2.80
C ASN A 44 5.66 4.94 -3.82
N GLN A 45 6.44 4.93 -4.90
CA GLN A 45 6.37 5.95 -5.95
C GLN A 45 5.00 6.01 -6.64
N PHE A 46 4.37 4.85 -6.90
CA PHE A 46 3.02 4.82 -7.45
C PHE A 46 1.96 5.23 -6.42
N ALA A 47 2.13 4.84 -5.16
CA ALA A 47 1.28 5.33 -4.07
C ALA A 47 1.37 6.87 -3.93
N ASP A 48 2.57 7.45 -4.05
CA ASP A 48 2.77 8.91 -4.03
C ASP A 48 2.09 9.59 -5.21
N SER A 49 2.19 9.00 -6.40
CA SER A 49 1.51 9.51 -7.60
C SER A 49 -0.01 9.52 -7.43
N LEU A 50 -0.56 8.45 -6.83
CA LEU A 50 -1.97 8.36 -6.49
C LEU A 50 -2.41 9.40 -5.47
N LEU A 51 -1.70 9.49 -4.35
CA LEU A 51 -2.03 10.43 -3.26
C LEU A 51 -1.90 11.89 -3.70
N SER A 52 -0.95 12.19 -4.60
CA SER A 52 -0.79 13.53 -5.17
C SER A 52 -1.93 13.88 -6.12
N ALA A 53 -2.41 12.92 -6.92
CA ALA A 53 -3.51 13.13 -7.87
C ALA A 53 -4.87 13.19 -7.17
N LYS A 54 -5.11 12.31 -6.19
CA LYS A 54 -6.39 12.17 -5.50
C LYS A 54 -6.17 11.80 -4.02
N PRO A 55 -5.99 12.81 -3.13
CA PRO A 55 -5.71 12.58 -1.71
C PRO A 55 -6.81 11.84 -0.94
N ASN A 56 -8.06 11.89 -1.42
CA ASN A 56 -9.22 11.19 -0.84
C ASN A 56 -9.67 10.03 -1.75
N TRP A 57 -8.73 9.34 -2.38
CA TRP A 57 -9.03 8.29 -3.34
C TRP A 57 -9.85 7.15 -2.71
N SER A 58 -10.78 6.63 -3.49
CA SER A 58 -11.46 5.35 -3.29
C SER A 58 -11.55 4.66 -4.64
N PHE A 59 -11.45 3.33 -4.63
CA PHE A 59 -11.57 2.53 -5.84
C PHE A 59 -13.01 2.54 -6.34
N SER A 60 -13.20 2.83 -7.62
CA SER A 60 -14.51 3.05 -8.21
C SER A 60 -15.26 1.76 -8.60
N ASN A 61 -14.55 0.63 -8.75
CA ASN A 61 -15.07 -0.59 -9.38
C ASN A 61 -15.39 -1.71 -8.38
N GLY A 62 -15.98 -1.37 -7.23
CA GLY A 62 -16.63 -2.34 -6.33
C GLY A 62 -15.76 -2.99 -5.26
N LEU A 63 -14.43 -2.84 -5.31
CA LEU A 63 -13.58 -3.19 -4.16
C LEU A 63 -13.59 -2.06 -3.12
N PRO A 64 -13.74 -2.36 -1.82
CA PRO A 64 -13.69 -1.37 -0.73
C PRO A 64 -12.27 -0.84 -0.46
N LEU A 65 -11.45 -0.64 -1.49
CA LEU A 65 -10.13 -0.04 -1.37
C LEU A 65 -10.26 1.48 -1.28
N THR A 66 -9.58 2.07 -0.31
CA THR A 66 -9.61 3.51 -0.05
C THR A 66 -8.21 4.06 0.15
N VAL A 67 -8.11 5.37 0.36
CA VAL A 67 -6.86 6.02 0.74
C VAL A 67 -6.22 5.38 1.99
N LEU A 68 -7.02 4.87 2.93
CA LEU A 68 -6.49 4.17 4.11
C LEU A 68 -5.74 2.90 3.70
N SER A 69 -6.23 2.17 2.70
CA SER A 69 -5.53 1.01 2.13
C SER A 69 -4.16 1.40 1.54
N VAL A 70 -4.06 2.59 0.95
CA VAL A 70 -2.80 3.13 0.42
C VAL A 70 -1.84 3.51 1.54
N TYR A 71 -2.35 4.09 2.64
CA TYR A 71 -1.52 4.39 3.82
C TYR A 71 -0.97 3.13 4.48
N THR A 72 -1.81 2.10 4.66
CA THR A 72 -1.37 0.79 5.16
C THR A 72 -0.32 0.18 4.22
N LEU A 73 -0.53 0.21 2.90
CA LEU A 73 0.45 -0.28 1.93
C LEU A 73 1.82 0.42 2.06
N LYS A 74 1.82 1.76 2.18
CA LYS A 74 3.06 2.52 2.37
C LYS A 74 3.73 2.18 3.69
N SER A 75 2.95 2.01 4.77
CA SER A 75 3.48 1.59 6.07
C SER A 75 4.18 0.23 5.99
N ILE A 76 3.56 -0.75 5.31
CA ILE A 76 4.16 -2.07 5.03
C ILE A 76 5.46 -1.92 4.24
N ASN A 77 5.44 -1.17 3.13
CA ASN A 77 6.62 -0.97 2.29
C ASN A 77 7.80 -0.39 3.07
N TYR A 78 7.57 0.67 3.85
CA TYR A 78 8.62 1.29 4.65
C TYR A 78 9.12 0.38 5.76
N PHE A 79 8.25 -0.39 6.40
CA PHE A 79 8.64 -1.40 7.39
C PHE A 79 9.58 -2.45 6.77
N LEU A 80 9.21 -2.98 5.59
CA LEU A 80 10.01 -3.99 4.88
C LEU A 80 11.33 -3.44 4.31
N LEU A 81 11.43 -2.13 4.15
CA LEU A 81 12.67 -1.42 3.82
C LEU A 81 13.52 -1.09 5.05
N GLY A 82 13.05 -1.41 6.27
CA GLY A 82 13.71 -1.07 7.54
C GLY A 82 13.58 0.40 7.96
N ASN A 83 12.73 1.18 7.29
CA ASN A 83 12.46 2.57 7.63
C ASN A 83 11.24 2.64 8.56
N PHE A 84 11.46 2.39 9.84
CA PHE A 84 10.41 2.35 10.85
C PHE A 84 9.79 3.73 11.13
N THR A 85 10.55 4.81 10.93
CA THR A 85 10.05 6.19 11.10
C THR A 85 8.96 6.50 10.08
N ASP A 86 9.23 6.32 8.80
CA ASP A 86 8.21 6.55 7.77
C ASP A 86 7.07 5.54 7.88
N SER A 87 7.37 4.29 8.23
CA SER A 87 6.35 3.27 8.48
C SER A 87 5.35 3.71 9.57
N LEU A 88 5.85 4.25 10.68
CA LEU A 88 5.02 4.79 11.76
C LEU A 88 4.19 6.00 11.28
N ILE A 89 4.80 6.93 10.54
CA ILE A 89 4.10 8.11 10.01
C ILE A 89 2.89 7.69 9.17
N TRP A 90 3.03 6.67 8.31
CA TRP A 90 1.94 6.22 7.45
C TRP A 90 0.86 5.46 8.22
N ILE A 91 1.20 4.62 9.19
CA ILE A 91 0.18 3.92 9.98
C ILE A 91 -0.60 4.88 10.89
N GLN A 92 0.03 5.98 11.32
CA GLN A 92 -0.64 7.05 12.07
C GLN A 92 -1.66 7.83 11.23
N LYS A 93 -1.60 7.75 9.89
CA LYS A 93 -2.67 8.28 9.03
C LYS A 93 -3.91 7.40 9.02
N VAL A 94 -3.77 6.13 9.41
CA VAL A 94 -4.88 5.18 9.58
C VAL A 94 -5.43 5.30 11.00
N ASP A 95 -4.54 5.31 11.99
CA ASP A 95 -4.86 5.41 13.41
C ASP A 95 -3.97 6.48 14.08
N GLY A 96 -4.48 7.71 14.17
CA GLY A 96 -3.74 8.84 14.73
C GLY A 96 -3.45 8.73 16.23
N SER A 97 -4.05 7.78 16.94
CA SER A 97 -3.77 7.53 18.35
C SER A 97 -2.58 6.58 18.58
N PHE A 98 -2.18 5.84 17.54
CA PHE A 98 -1.12 4.85 17.63
C PHE A 98 0.26 5.52 17.68
N ASN A 99 0.96 5.41 18.82
CA ASN A 99 2.24 6.09 19.01
C ASN A 99 3.26 5.26 19.82
N PRO A 100 3.72 4.10 19.30
CA PRO A 100 4.77 3.31 19.93
C PRO A 100 6.14 4.00 19.85
N ASP A 101 7.03 3.70 20.81
CA ASP A 101 8.43 4.12 20.76
C ASP A 101 9.26 3.19 19.87
N ILE A 102 9.43 3.56 18.60
CA ILE A 102 10.16 2.78 17.60
C ILE A 102 11.69 2.73 17.83
N SER A 103 12.23 3.38 18.86
CA SER A 103 13.62 3.18 19.29
C SER A 103 13.81 1.91 20.14
N THR A 104 12.71 1.28 20.55
CA THR A 104 12.68 0.07 21.38
C THR A 104 12.23 -1.15 20.58
N THR A 105 12.63 -2.34 21.03
CA THR A 105 12.17 -3.61 20.46
C THR A 105 10.65 -3.75 20.60
N GLU A 106 10.12 -3.36 21.75
CA GLU A 106 8.70 -3.40 22.07
C GLU A 106 7.89 -2.51 21.12
N GLY A 107 8.36 -1.28 20.87
CA GLY A 107 7.66 -0.37 19.95
C GLY A 107 7.75 -0.80 18.49
N MET A 108 8.89 -1.35 18.04
CA MET A 108 8.98 -1.96 16.71
C MET A 108 8.05 -3.18 16.57
N THR A 109 7.94 -3.99 17.63
CA THR A 109 7.01 -5.14 17.67
C THR A 109 5.55 -4.66 17.61
N ALA A 110 5.19 -3.64 18.37
CA ALA A 110 3.86 -3.05 18.32
C ALA A 110 3.54 -2.48 16.92
N LEU A 111 4.51 -1.81 16.28
CA LEU A 111 4.36 -1.33 14.90
C LEU A 111 4.10 -2.50 13.94
N ALA A 112 4.89 -3.57 14.01
CA ALA A 112 4.70 -4.75 13.19
C ALA A 112 3.31 -5.37 13.37
N GLN A 113 2.85 -5.53 14.61
CA GLN A 113 1.54 -6.07 14.94
C GLN A 113 0.39 -5.20 14.41
N LYS A 114 0.49 -3.87 14.55
CA LYS A 114 -0.50 -2.94 14.00
C LYS A 114 -0.58 -3.06 12.49
N ILE A 115 0.57 -3.08 11.80
CA ILE A 115 0.64 -3.26 10.35
C ILE A 115 0.01 -4.59 9.93
N GLU A 116 0.29 -5.68 10.64
CA GLU A 116 -0.27 -7.00 10.35
C GLU A 116 -1.80 -7.00 10.51
N SER A 117 -2.33 -6.41 11.57
CA SER A 117 -3.77 -6.26 11.79
C SER A 117 -4.46 -5.52 10.63
N GLU A 118 -3.92 -4.35 10.26
CA GLU A 118 -4.48 -3.53 9.17
C GLU A 118 -4.29 -4.22 7.79
N SER A 119 -3.19 -4.95 7.60
CA SER A 119 -2.95 -5.72 6.37
C SER A 119 -3.89 -6.92 6.25
N PHE A 120 -4.26 -7.56 7.35
CA PHE A 120 -5.20 -8.67 7.33
C PHE A 120 -6.56 -8.22 6.78
N GLU A 121 -7.03 -7.05 7.23
CA GLU A 121 -8.25 -6.42 6.70
C GLU A 121 -8.16 -6.19 5.19
N LEU A 122 -7.01 -5.73 4.69
CA LEU A 122 -6.79 -5.59 3.24
C LEU A 122 -6.82 -6.93 2.50
N THR A 123 -6.22 -7.98 3.05
CA THR A 123 -6.24 -9.29 2.40
C THR A 123 -7.63 -9.93 2.38
N GLY A 124 -8.47 -9.66 3.39
CA GLY A 124 -9.87 -10.07 3.43
C GLY A 124 -10.72 -9.47 2.29
N ILE A 125 -10.32 -8.31 1.76
CA ILE A 125 -10.96 -7.68 0.60
C ILE A 125 -10.70 -8.48 -0.69
N PHE A 126 -9.53 -9.12 -0.80
CA PHE A 126 -9.14 -9.88 -1.99
C PHE A 126 -9.54 -11.36 -1.96
N ALA A 127 -10.16 -11.83 -0.88
CA ALA A 127 -10.55 -13.23 -0.67
C ALA A 127 -12.05 -13.51 -0.89
N GLN A 128 -12.84 -12.48 -1.21
CA GLN A 128 -14.28 -12.57 -1.54
C GLN A 128 -14.48 -12.61 -3.06
#